data_AF-A0A7V5X132-F1
#
_entry.id   AF-A0A7V5X132-F1
#
_cell.length_a   1.000
_cell.length_b   1.000
_cell.length_c   1.000
_cell.angle_alpha   90.00
_cell.angle_beta   90.00
_cell.angle_gamma   90.00
#
_symmetry.space_group_name_H-M   'P 1'
#
loop_
_entity.id
_entity.type
_entity.pdbx_description
1 polymer ?
#
loop_
_entity_poly.entity_id
_entity_poly.type
_entity_poly.pdbx_seq_one_letter_code
_entity_poly.pdbx_strand_id
1 'polypeptide(L)' 'MRDTLICTVGTSLMGNVARADDAELVRLLDDRNAKGLAVRLGSFEPDEHLLGAEINSIHSIVSQGLITER' A
#
# COMPACT_ATOMS: atom_id res chain seq x y z
N MET A 1 0.85 -17.28 -20.25
CA MET A 1 0.76 -15.87 -20.71
C MET A 1 1.16 -14.99 -19.53
N ARG A 2 1.80 -13.83 -19.72
CA ARG A 2 2.19 -12.95 -18.60
C ARG A 2 1.22 -11.79 -18.54
N ASP A 3 0.46 -11.71 -17.45
CA ASP A 3 -0.43 -10.58 -17.22
C ASP A 3 0.37 -9.34 -16.81
N THR A 4 -0.08 -8.15 -17.22
CA THR A 4 0.55 -6.86 -16.91
C THR A 4 -0.52 -5.86 -16.48
N LEU A 5 -0.37 -5.29 -15.28
CA LEU A 5 -1.24 -4.24 -14.78
C LEU A 5 -0.50 -2.90 -14.84
N ILE A 6 -1.15 -1.88 -15.38
CA ILE A 6 -0.66 -0.50 -15.38
C ILE A 6 -1.40 0.25 -14.28
N CYS A 7 -0.67 0.78 -13.31
CA CYS A 7 -1.22 1.53 -12.19
C CYS A 7 -0.51 2.89 -12.10
N THR A 8 -1.29 3.97 -12.02
CA THR A 8 -0.76 5.31 -11.72
C THR A 8 -0.60 5.47 -10.22
N VAL A 9 0.41 6.21 -9.79
CA VAL A 9 0.64 6.48 -8.36
C VAL A 9 -0.04 7.78 -7.95
N GLY A 10 -1.00 7.69 -7.02
CA GLY A 10 -1.62 8.84 -6.35
C GLY A 10 -1.03 9.12 -4.98
N THR A 11 -1.77 9.92 -4.18
CA THR A 11 -1.36 10.35 -2.83
C THR A 11 -2.20 9.75 -1.71
N SER A 12 -3.04 8.75 -2.03
CA SER A 12 -3.99 8.15 -1.09
C SER A 12 -3.28 7.57 0.15
N LEU A 13 -2.19 6.82 -0.08
CA LEU A 13 -1.33 6.25 0.96
C LEU A 13 -0.82 7.31 1.94
N MET A 14 -0.30 8.44 1.44
CA MET A 14 0.22 9.50 2.30
C MET A 14 -0.86 10.12 3.18
N GLY A 15 -2.07 10.30 2.63
CA GLY A 15 -3.21 10.80 3.39
C GLY A 15 -3.70 9.83 4.47
N ASN A 16 -3.58 8.53 4.24
CA ASN A 16 -3.97 7.50 5.20
C ASN A 16 -2.93 7.37 6.31
N VAL A 17 -1.65 7.29 5.97
CA VAL A 17 -0.53 7.22 6.93
C VAL A 17 -0.53 8.43 7.85
N ALA A 18 -0.76 9.64 7.33
CA ALA A 18 -0.79 10.87 8.14
C ALA A 18 -1.95 10.92 9.16
N ARG A 19 -2.95 10.05 9.02
CA ARG A 19 -4.11 9.94 9.92
C ARG A 19 -4.20 8.58 10.61
N ALA A 20 -3.16 7.75 10.49
CA ALA A 20 -3.15 6.40 11.04
C ALA A 20 -3.05 6.45 12.56
N ASP A 21 -3.76 5.52 13.23
CA ASP A 21 -3.61 5.26 14.67
C ASP A 21 -2.39 4.35 14.94
N ASP A 22 -1.29 4.62 14.24
CA ASP A 22 0.00 3.94 14.39
C ASP A 22 1.07 5.01 14.58
N ALA A 23 1.49 5.17 15.83
CA ALA A 23 2.48 6.18 16.22
C ALA A 23 3.84 5.97 15.54
N GLU A 24 4.20 4.73 15.20
CA GLU A 24 5.45 4.45 14.50
C GLU A 24 5.38 4.91 13.04
N LEU A 25 4.26 4.65 12.35
CA LEU A 25 4.05 5.11 10.97
C LEU A 25 4.08 6.63 10.86
N VAL A 26 3.38 7.33 11.76
CA VAL A 26 3.36 8.81 11.79
C VAL A 26 4.77 9.33 12.05
N ARG A 27 5.49 8.77 13.02
CA ARG A 27 6.88 9.17 13.30
C ARG A 27 7.81 8.94 12.11
N LEU A 28 7.71 7.78 11.44
CA LEU A 28 8.52 7.47 10.26
C LEU A 28 8.23 8.42 9.09
N LEU A 29 6.98 8.85 8.94
CA LEU A 29 6.57 9.85 7.96
C LEU A 29 7.16 11.22 8.29
N ASP A 30 7.04 11.68 9.54
CA ASP A 30 7.55 12.96 10.02
C ASP A 30 9.09 13.05 9.91
N ASP A 31 9.78 11.96 10.25
CA ASP A 31 11.24 11.81 10.12
C ASP A 31 11.70 11.73 8.64
N ARG A 32 10.76 11.73 7.67
CA ARG A 32 11.01 11.51 6.24
C ARG A 32 11.80 10.22 5.98
N ASN A 33 11.63 9.21 6.82
CA ASN A 33 12.33 7.94 6.72
C ASN A 33 11.59 7.00 5.76
N ALA A 34 11.71 7.26 4.46
CA ALA A 34 11.02 6.50 3.41
C ALA A 34 11.31 4.98 3.47
N LYS A 35 12.54 4.59 3.81
CA LYS A 35 12.93 3.18 3.93
C LYS A 35 12.22 2.52 5.12
N GLY A 36 12.26 3.14 6.28
CA GLY A 36 11.57 2.64 7.48
C GLY A 36 10.06 2.57 7.24
N LEU A 37 9.49 3.60 6.61
CA LEU A 37 8.08 3.65 6.26
C LEU A 37 7.70 2.49 5.33
N ALA A 38 8.48 2.21 4.28
CA ALA A 38 8.24 1.09 3.37
C ALA A 38 8.31 -0.27 4.07
N VAL A 39 9.28 -0.47 4.98
CA VAL A 39 9.39 -1.72 5.77
C VAL A 39 8.18 -1.89 6.68
N ARG A 40 7.77 -0.84 7.39
CA ARG A 40 6.60 -0.90 8.28
C ARG A 40 5.31 -1.13 7.50
N LEU A 41 5.10 -0.43 6.39
CA LEU A 41 3.95 -0.64 5.51
C LEU A 41 3.90 -2.07 4.95
N GLY A 42 5.05 -2.70 4.67
CA GLY A 42 5.12 -4.09 4.23
C GLY A 42 4.75 -5.15 5.28
N SER A 43 4.44 -4.73 6.52
CA SER A 43 3.97 -5.63 7.59
C SER A 43 2.45 -5.71 7.74
N PHE A 44 1.70 -4.90 6.99
CA PHE A 44 0.23 -4.89 6.98
C PHE A 44 -0.33 -5.81 5.91
N GLU A 45 -1.57 -6.26 6.08
CA GLU A 45 -2.25 -7.07 5.08
C GLU A 45 -2.63 -6.20 3.86
N PRO A 46 -2.51 -6.71 2.61
CA PRO A 46 -2.74 -5.92 1.40
C PRO A 46 -4.16 -5.38 1.22
N ASP A 47 -5.15 -5.90 1.95
CA ASP A 47 -6.54 -5.45 1.95
C ASP A 47 -6.82 -4.33 2.97
N GLU A 48 -5.86 -3.99 3.82
CA GLU A 48 -5.99 -2.88 4.76
C GLU A 48 -6.05 -1.54 4.02
N HIS A 49 -7.13 -0.79 4.25
CA HIS A 49 -7.37 0.50 3.61
C HIS A 49 -6.22 1.50 3.82
N LEU A 50 -5.44 1.34 4.89
CA LEU A 50 -4.25 2.11 5.19
C LEU A 50 -3.26 2.17 4.01
N LEU A 51 -3.10 1.07 3.27
CA LEU A 51 -2.10 0.92 2.20
C LEU A 51 -2.44 1.68 0.91
N GLY A 52 -3.64 2.28 0.84
CA GLY A 52 -4.04 3.16 -0.24
C GLY A 52 -4.65 2.43 -1.44
N ALA A 53 -5.29 3.23 -2.28
CA ALA A 53 -6.15 2.74 -3.35
C ALA A 53 -5.43 1.82 -4.33
N GLU A 54 -4.16 2.10 -4.63
CA GLU A 54 -3.36 1.35 -5.58
C GLU A 54 -3.11 -0.08 -5.10
N ILE A 55 -2.59 -0.26 -3.88
CA ILE A 55 -2.29 -1.58 -3.32
C ILE A 55 -3.58 -2.39 -3.14
N ASN A 56 -4.61 -1.77 -2.55
CA ASN A 56 -5.87 -2.48 -2.30
C ASN A 56 -6.58 -2.88 -3.62
N SER A 57 -6.53 -2.05 -4.65
CA SER A 57 -7.12 -2.37 -5.96
C SER A 57 -6.35 -3.50 -6.66
N ILE A 58 -5.02 -3.48 -6.60
CA ILE A 58 -4.17 -4.55 -7.15
C ILE A 58 -4.49 -5.87 -6.44
N HIS A 59 -4.53 -5.86 -5.11
CA HIS A 59 -4.86 -7.04 -4.32
C HIS A 59 -6.24 -7.59 -4.68
N SER A 60 -7.25 -6.73 -4.82
CA SER A 60 -8.60 -7.14 -5.22
C SER A 60 -8.66 -7.75 -6.63
N ILE A 61 -7.92 -7.20 -7.60
CA ILE A 61 -7.85 -7.76 -8.96
C ILE A 61 -7.21 -9.15 -8.95
N VAL A 62 -6.14 -9.34 -8.17
CA VAL A 62 -5.46 -10.63 -8.01
C VAL A 62 -6.36 -11.65 -7.30
N SER A 63 -6.97 -11.27 -6.18
CA SER A 63 -7.79 -12.19 -5.37
C SER A 63 -9.08 -12.63 -6.06
N GLN A 64 -9.60 -11.82 -7.00
CA GLN A 64 -10.72 -12.20 -7.87
C GLN A 64 -10.31 -13.14 -9.01
N GLY A 65 -9.02 -13.44 -9.17
CA GLY A 65 -8.52 -14.29 -10.25
C GLY A 65 -8.64 -13.65 -11.64
N LEU A 66 -8.76 -12.31 -11.71
CA LEU A 66 -8.82 -11.58 -12.98
C LEU A 66 -7.48 -11.58 -13.71
N ILE A 67 -6.39 -11.77 -12.96
CA ILE A 67 -5.04 -12.00 -13.46
C ILE A 67 -4.40 -13.17 -12.70
N THR A 68 -3.41 -13.80 -13.32
CA THR A 68 -2.71 -14.96 -12.76
C THR A 68 -1.81 -14.53 -11.60
N GLU A 69 -1.99 -15.14 -10.43
CA GLU A 69 -1.08 -15.02 -9.29
C GLU A 69 0.28 -15.65 -9.63
N ARG A 70 1.38 -15.06 -9.16
CA ARG A 70 2.75 -15.49 -9.48
C ARG A 70 3.42 -16.19 -8.32
#